data_AF-A0A9E7AWP3-F1
#
_entry.id   AF-A0A9E7AWP3-F1
#
_cell.length_a   1.000
_cell.length_b   1.000
_cell.length_c   1.000
_cell.angle_alpha   90.00
_cell.angle_beta   90.00
_cell.angle_gamma   90.00
#
_symmetry.space_group_name_H-M   'P 1'
#
loop_
_entity.id
_entity.type
_entity.pdbx_description
1 polymer ?
#
loop_
_entity_poly.entity_id
_entity_poly.type
_entity_poly.pdbx_seq_one_letter_code
_entity_poly.pdbx_strand_id
1 'polypeptide(L)'
;MIKGVHTMFYSSDAEGLRIFLRDKLGFKATDIGGGWLIFDIPEADMGCHPSDESGKEGAPTGTHDISFYCDNIEETVSDLKAKGVTFTGDVEDHGYGFVTRFHVPGNFTVQLYQPKYPK
;
A
#
# COMPACT_ATOMS: atom_id res chain seq x y z
N MET A 1 16.67 20.25 -7.22
CA MET A 1 15.37 20.02 -7.89
C MET A 1 14.95 18.58 -7.61
N ILE A 2 13.72 18.35 -7.13
CA ILE A 2 13.18 17.04 -6.78
C ILE A 2 12.69 16.33 -8.06
N LYS A 3 12.94 15.01 -8.21
CA LYS A 3 12.63 14.24 -9.45
C LYS A 3 11.49 13.22 -9.30
N GLY A 4 11.11 12.86 -8.09
CA GLY A 4 10.11 11.82 -7.81
C GLY A 4 10.11 11.46 -6.33
N VAL A 5 9.36 10.41 -5.98
CA VAL A 5 9.26 9.86 -4.62
C VAL A 5 9.93 8.48 -4.58
N HIS A 6 10.66 8.19 -3.51
CA HIS A 6 11.22 6.86 -3.22
C HIS A 6 10.57 6.38 -1.91
N THR A 7 9.70 5.39 -2.00
CA THR A 7 8.96 4.83 -0.86
C THR A 7 9.64 3.55 -0.39
N MET A 8 9.55 3.25 0.92
CA MET A 8 10.10 2.00 1.47
C MET A 8 9.19 1.40 2.53
N PHE A 9 9.02 0.09 2.47
CA PHE A 9 8.57 -0.71 3.61
C PHE A 9 9.77 -1.26 4.37
N TYR A 10 9.69 -1.22 5.70
CA TYR A 10 10.61 -1.93 6.57
C TYR A 10 9.89 -3.17 7.11
N SER A 11 10.42 -4.35 6.79
CA SER A 11 9.79 -5.62 7.15
C SER A 11 10.80 -6.54 7.83
N SER A 12 10.34 -7.25 8.87
CA SER A 12 11.06 -8.36 9.49
C SER A 12 11.18 -9.59 8.56
N ASP A 13 10.38 -9.63 7.49
CA ASP A 13 10.45 -10.61 6.40
C ASP A 13 10.54 -9.89 5.05
N ALA A 14 11.72 -9.29 4.80
CA ALA A 14 11.96 -8.48 3.61
C ALA A 14 11.93 -9.30 2.30
N GLU A 15 12.41 -10.54 2.31
CA GLU A 15 12.36 -11.42 1.14
C GLU A 15 10.93 -11.83 0.81
N GLY A 16 10.16 -12.28 1.81
CA GLY A 16 8.74 -12.59 1.64
C GLY A 16 7.96 -11.39 1.13
N LEU A 17 8.21 -10.20 1.66
CA LEU A 17 7.53 -8.98 1.21
C LEU A 17 7.85 -8.65 -0.26
N ARG A 18 9.11 -8.77 -0.68
CA ARG A 18 9.49 -8.56 -2.08
C ARG A 18 8.78 -9.54 -3.02
N ILE A 19 8.75 -10.82 -2.65
CA ILE A 19 8.02 -11.85 -3.43
C ILE A 19 6.53 -11.54 -3.47
N PHE A 20 5.94 -11.13 -2.35
CA PHE A 20 4.53 -10.75 -2.28
C PHE A 20 4.19 -9.57 -3.20
N LEU A 21 4.97 -8.48 -3.15
CA LEU A 21 4.75 -7.31 -4.00
C LEU A 21 4.85 -7.66 -5.50
N ARG A 22 5.79 -8.52 -5.87
CA ARG A 22 5.96 -8.98 -7.26
C ARG A 22 4.82 -9.90 -7.70
N ASP A 23 4.55 -10.95 -6.93
CA ASP A 23 3.73 -12.09 -7.41
C ASP A 23 2.25 -11.93 -7.05
N LYS A 24 1.94 -11.30 -5.91
CA LYS A 24 0.56 -11.10 -5.45
C LYS A 24 0.01 -9.76 -5.93
N LEU A 25 0.77 -8.68 -5.74
CA LEU A 25 0.34 -7.35 -6.22
C LEU A 25 0.66 -7.14 -7.71
N GLY A 26 1.52 -7.96 -8.31
CA GLY A 26 1.78 -7.93 -9.74
C GLY A 26 2.71 -6.79 -10.19
N PHE A 27 3.43 -6.16 -9.26
CA PHE A 27 4.33 -5.07 -9.61
C PHE A 27 5.53 -5.58 -10.40
N LYS A 28 5.86 -4.85 -11.47
CA LYS A 28 7.14 -5.03 -12.17
C LYS A 28 8.27 -4.54 -11.27
N ALA A 29 9.43 -5.15 -11.42
CA ALA A 29 10.59 -4.78 -10.63
C ALA A 29 11.89 -4.98 -11.40
N THR A 30 12.88 -4.17 -11.04
CA THR A 30 14.28 -4.35 -11.40
C THR A 30 15.02 -5.04 -10.25
N ASP A 31 15.62 -6.20 -10.50
CA ASP A 31 16.53 -6.84 -9.55
C ASP A 31 17.92 -6.20 -9.66
N ILE A 32 18.39 -5.61 -8.57
CA ILE A 32 19.71 -4.97 -8.49
C ILE A 32 20.80 -5.91 -7.95
N GLY A 33 20.48 -7.19 -7.79
CA GLY A 33 21.39 -8.25 -7.34
C GLY A 33 20.91 -8.90 -6.04
N GLY A 34 21.06 -10.22 -5.96
CA GLY A 34 20.76 -10.99 -4.73
C GLY A 34 19.29 -11.01 -4.33
N GLY A 35 18.36 -10.83 -5.28
CA GLY A 35 16.93 -10.78 -5.00
C GLY A 35 16.47 -9.44 -4.42
N TRP A 36 17.28 -8.39 -4.56
CA TRP A 36 16.93 -7.05 -4.13
C TRP A 36 16.12 -6.35 -5.23
N LEU A 37 14.80 -6.30 -5.04
CA LEU A 37 13.87 -5.77 -6.03
C LEU A 37 13.57 -4.29 -5.78
N ILE A 38 13.63 -3.48 -6.84
CA ILE A 38 13.10 -2.11 -6.90
C ILE A 38 11.86 -2.14 -7.78
N PHE A 39 10.70 -1.75 -7.24
CA PHE A 39 9.42 -1.88 -7.92
C PHE A 39 9.09 -0.65 -8.78
N ASP A 40 8.57 -0.90 -9.97
CA ASP A 40 8.09 0.12 -10.89
C ASP A 40 6.66 0.52 -10.49
N ILE A 41 6.55 1.63 -9.77
CA ILE A 41 5.26 2.23 -9.41
C ILE A 41 4.97 3.36 -10.40
N PRO A 42 3.95 3.21 -11.28
CA PRO A 42 3.76 4.11 -12.41
C PRO A 42 3.28 5.51 -12.00
N GLU A 43 2.50 5.58 -10.92
CA GLU A 43 1.90 6.81 -10.40
C GLU A 43 1.77 6.77 -8.88
N ALA A 44 1.79 7.95 -8.26
CA ALA A 44 1.69 8.10 -6.81
C ALA A 44 1.02 9.43 -6.46
N ASP A 45 0.22 9.43 -5.39
CA ASP A 45 -0.32 10.63 -4.76
C ASP A 45 0.44 10.91 -3.45
N MET A 46 0.45 12.16 -3.04
CA MET A 46 0.92 12.57 -1.72
C MET A 46 -0.12 13.46 -1.05
N GLY A 47 -0.66 12.98 0.06
CA GLY A 47 -1.54 13.72 0.95
C GLY A 47 -0.83 14.17 2.22
N CYS A 48 -1.35 15.21 2.87
CA CYS A 48 -0.93 15.65 4.20
C CYS A 48 -2.13 15.57 5.13
N HIS A 49 -2.11 14.63 6.07
CA HIS A 49 -3.12 14.53 7.11
C HIS A 49 -2.68 15.33 8.36
N PRO A 50 -3.62 15.92 9.11
CA PRO A 50 -3.33 16.38 10.47
C PRO A 50 -2.74 15.25 11.30
N SER A 51 -1.74 15.55 12.13
CA SER A 51 -1.23 14.57 13.08
C SER A 51 -2.21 14.38 14.24
N ASP A 52 -2.23 13.16 14.78
CA ASP A 52 -2.95 12.81 16.00
C ASP A 52 -2.03 11.92 16.85
N GLU A 53 -1.48 12.51 17.91
CA GLU A 53 -0.60 11.82 18.85
C GLU A 53 -1.32 10.71 19.63
N SER A 54 -2.67 10.70 19.64
CA SER A 54 -3.46 9.62 20.24
C SER A 54 -3.60 8.40 19.33
N GLY A 55 -3.32 8.55 18.03
CA GLY A 55 -3.41 7.47 17.04
C GLY A 55 -4.83 7.08 16.64
N LYS A 56 -5.86 7.89 16.96
CA LYS A 56 -7.27 7.55 16.74
C LYS A 56 -7.78 7.98 15.37
N GLU A 57 -7.48 9.22 14.99
CA GLU A 57 -7.95 9.84 13.74
C GLU A 57 -6.78 10.16 12.79
N GLY A 58 -5.57 9.76 13.18
CA GLY A 58 -4.34 10.03 12.45
C GLY A 58 -3.15 9.33 13.11
N ALA A 59 -1.95 9.79 12.79
CA ALA A 59 -0.72 9.25 13.34
C ALA A 59 0.13 10.36 13.98
N PRO A 60 1.07 10.02 14.87
CA PRO A 60 2.03 10.97 15.42
C PRO A 60 2.76 11.76 14.35
N THR A 61 3.17 12.99 14.70
CA THR A 61 3.93 13.87 13.82
C THR A 61 5.19 13.18 13.29
N GLY A 62 5.41 13.23 11.98
CA GLY A 62 6.57 12.60 11.32
C GLY A 62 6.35 11.14 10.91
N THR A 63 5.15 10.58 11.15
CA THR A 63 4.80 9.26 10.61
C THR A 63 4.75 9.31 9.09
N HIS A 64 5.37 8.31 8.45
CA HIS A 64 5.25 8.05 7.02
C HIS A 64 4.36 6.83 6.82
N ASP A 65 3.31 6.97 6.01
CA ASP A 65 2.41 5.88 5.66
C ASP A 65 2.43 5.63 4.16
N ILE A 66 2.28 4.37 3.77
CA ILE A 66 2.29 3.94 2.37
C ILE A 66 1.02 3.13 2.13
N SER A 67 0.22 3.59 1.18
CA SER A 67 -0.96 2.89 0.69
C SER A 67 -0.86 2.68 -0.81
N PHE A 68 -1.63 1.71 -1.31
CA PHE A 68 -1.87 1.54 -2.74
C PHE A 68 -3.29 2.01 -3.06
N TYR A 69 -3.50 2.45 -4.31
CA TYR A 69 -4.85 2.79 -4.77
C TYR A 69 -5.22 2.09 -6.07
N CYS A 70 -6.51 2.11 -6.36
CA CYS A 70 -7.11 1.52 -7.55
C CYS A 70 -8.38 2.29 -7.97
N ASP A 71 -8.83 2.05 -9.20
CA ASP A 71 -10.04 2.66 -9.74
C ASP A 71 -11.32 1.95 -9.28
N ASN A 72 -11.23 0.65 -8.99
CA ASN A 72 -12.33 -0.20 -8.54
C ASN A 72 -11.87 -1.13 -7.42
N ILE A 73 -12.21 -0.77 -6.17
CA ILE A 73 -11.73 -1.48 -4.99
C ILE A 73 -12.34 -2.88 -4.86
N GLU A 74 -13.60 -3.07 -5.23
CA GLU A 74 -14.27 -4.38 -5.13
C GLU A 74 -13.64 -5.40 -6.08
N GLU A 75 -13.40 -5.00 -7.32
CA GLU A 75 -12.72 -5.83 -8.33
C GLU A 75 -11.27 -6.13 -7.90
N THR A 76 -10.55 -5.12 -7.43
CA THR A 76 -9.17 -5.28 -6.97
C THR A 76 -9.09 -6.21 -5.75
N VAL A 77 -10.01 -6.09 -4.79
CA VAL A 77 -10.10 -6.98 -3.62
C VAL A 77 -10.38 -8.41 -4.06
N SER A 78 -11.34 -8.62 -4.97
CA SER A 78 -11.65 -9.95 -5.52
C SER A 78 -10.43 -10.60 -6.17
N ASP A 79 -9.72 -9.86 -7.03
CA ASP A 79 -8.53 -10.34 -7.72
C ASP A 79 -7.39 -10.67 -6.77
N LEU A 80 -7.15 -9.83 -5.76
CA LEU A 80 -6.11 -10.07 -4.75
C LEU A 80 -6.46 -11.27 -3.86
N LYS A 81 -7.74 -11.43 -3.48
CA LYS A 81 -8.21 -12.63 -2.76
C LYS A 81 -7.99 -13.89 -3.60
N ALA A 82 -8.27 -13.86 -4.91
CA ALA A 82 -8.01 -14.98 -5.82
C ALA A 82 -6.51 -15.33 -5.91
N LYS A 83 -5.62 -14.33 -5.73
CA LYS A 83 -4.18 -14.54 -5.63
C LYS A 83 -3.73 -14.99 -4.23
N GLY A 84 -4.63 -15.12 -3.25
CA GLY A 84 -4.34 -15.57 -1.89
C GLY A 84 -3.94 -14.46 -0.92
N VAL A 85 -4.28 -13.21 -1.21
CA VAL A 85 -4.12 -12.09 -0.27
C VAL A 85 -5.24 -12.11 0.77
N THR A 86 -4.89 -11.96 2.05
CA THR A 86 -5.84 -11.90 3.16
C THR A 86 -6.11 -10.46 3.56
N PHE A 87 -7.39 -10.07 3.54
CA PHE A 87 -7.85 -8.75 3.98
C PHE A 87 -8.24 -8.75 5.46
N THR A 88 -8.09 -7.61 6.12
CA THR A 88 -8.41 -7.44 7.55
C THR A 88 -9.89 -7.22 7.81
N GLY A 89 -10.65 -6.84 6.79
CA GLY A 89 -12.07 -6.51 6.87
C GLY A 89 -12.66 -6.20 5.50
N ASP A 90 -13.92 -5.78 5.52
CA ASP A 90 -14.65 -5.36 4.32
C ASP A 90 -14.19 -3.98 3.83
N VAL A 91 -14.74 -3.53 2.70
CA VAL A 91 -14.53 -2.19 2.18
C VAL A 91 -15.39 -1.20 2.97
N GLU A 92 -14.77 -0.12 3.43
CA GLU A 92 -15.40 0.93 4.21
C GLU A 92 -15.42 2.26 3.47
N ASP A 93 -16.47 3.05 3.66
CA ASP A 93 -16.58 4.40 3.11
C ASP A 93 -16.07 5.43 4.13
N HIS A 94 -14.93 6.05 3.82
CA HIS A 94 -14.27 7.02 4.70
C HIS A 94 -14.55 8.47 4.26
N GLY A 95 -15.53 8.69 3.38
CA GLY A 95 -15.92 9.99 2.84
C GLY A 95 -14.98 10.50 1.74
N TYR A 96 -13.66 10.47 1.95
CA TYR A 96 -12.66 10.84 0.94
C TYR A 96 -12.37 9.73 -0.08
N GLY A 97 -12.74 8.49 0.25
CA GLY A 97 -12.46 7.30 -0.53
C GLY A 97 -13.06 6.05 0.09
N PHE A 98 -13.03 4.96 -0.66
CA PHE A 98 -13.28 3.62 -0.13
C PHE A 98 -11.97 3.00 0.33
N VAL A 99 -11.96 2.32 1.47
CA VAL A 99 -10.74 1.85 2.14
C VAL A 99 -10.92 0.43 2.62
N THR A 100 -9.87 -0.38 2.46
CA THR A 100 -9.69 -1.62 3.20
C THR A 100 -8.20 -1.84 3.47
N ARG A 101 -7.83 -2.86 4.24
CA ARG A 101 -6.43 -3.20 4.51
C ARG A 101 -6.20 -4.70 4.29
N PHE A 102 -4.97 -5.05 3.94
CA PHE A 102 -4.56 -6.44 3.75
C PHE A 102 -3.23 -6.74 4.44
N HIS A 103 -3.05 -8.00 4.83
CA HIS A 103 -1.82 -8.48 5.45
C HIS A 103 -0.71 -8.64 4.43
N VAL A 104 0.50 -8.28 4.84
CA VAL A 104 1.72 -8.50 4.08
C VAL A 104 2.78 -9.21 4.95
N PRO A 105 3.78 -9.88 4.33
CA PRO A 105 4.87 -10.49 5.07
C PRO A 105 5.63 -9.47 5.94
N GLY A 106 5.98 -9.87 7.16
CA GLY A 106 6.48 -8.98 8.21
C GLY A 106 5.46 -8.65 9.30
N ASN A 107 4.26 -9.27 9.23
CA ASN A 107 3.19 -9.15 10.23
C ASN A 107 2.66 -7.71 10.40
N PHE A 108 2.43 -7.01 9.30
CA PHE A 108 1.76 -5.72 9.28
C PHE A 108 0.73 -5.66 8.15
N THR A 109 0.00 -4.55 8.09
CA THR A 109 -1.10 -4.36 7.13
C THR A 109 -0.83 -3.15 6.25
N VAL A 110 -1.21 -3.22 4.99
CA VAL A 110 -1.14 -2.12 4.03
C VAL A 110 -2.54 -1.73 3.60
N GLN A 111 -2.77 -0.42 3.44
CA GLN A 111 -4.04 0.10 2.97
C GLN A 111 -4.16 -0.03 1.45
N LEU A 112 -5.32 -0.50 0.99
CA LEU A 112 -5.82 -0.33 -0.37
C LEU A 112 -6.94 0.70 -0.32
N TYR A 113 -6.89 1.73 -1.17
CA TYR A 113 -7.97 2.71 -1.25
C TYR A 113 -8.42 3.01 -2.68
N GLN A 114 -9.66 3.45 -2.84
CA GLN A 114 -10.17 4.02 -4.09
C GLN A 114 -10.54 5.48 -3.81
N PRO A 115 -9.91 6.45 -4.49
CA PRO A 115 -10.25 7.87 -4.30
C PRO A 115 -11.67 8.16 -4.77
N LYS A 116 -12.37 9.05 -4.07
CA LYS A 116 -13.66 9.62 -4.50
C LYS A 116 -13.55 11.00 -5.15
N TYR A 117 -12.32 11.39 -5.50
CA TYR A 117 -12.00 12.64 -6.18
C TYR A 117 -11.39 12.35 -7.56
N PRO A 118 -11.51 13.27 -8.53
CA PRO A 118 -10.86 13.12 -9.83
C PRO A 118 -9.35 13.00 -9.69
N LYS A 119 -8.78 12.03 -10.40
CA LYS A 119 -7.33 11.86 -10.62
C LYS A 119 -6.86 12.76 -11.76
#